data_AF-A0A0G0IM84-F1
#
_entry.id   AF-A0A0G0IM84-F1
#
_cell.length_a   1.000
_cell.length_b   1.000
_cell.length_c   1.000
_cell.angle_alpha   90.00
_cell.angle_beta   90.00
_cell.angle_gamma   90.00
#
_symmetry.space_group_name_H-M   'P 1'
#
loop_
_entity.id
_entity.type
_entity.pdbx_description
1 polymer ?
#
loop_
_entity_poly.entity_id
_entity_poly.type
_entity_poly.pdbx_seq_one_letter_code
_entity_poly.pdbx_strand_id
1 'polypeptide(L)' 'MASMILKIRFPKARVQKLNIELDKFAFERLAASFGFFNPEFIKSIHRAEKDYTAGRVTKIRSLRDLK' A
#
# COMPACT_ATOMS: atom_id res chain seq x y z
N MET A 1 -2.52 -1.38 -52.26
CA MET A 1 -3.19 -0.93 -51.03
C MET A 1 -2.11 -0.70 -49.99
N ALA A 2 -1.94 0.53 -49.51
CA ALA A 2 -0.94 0.85 -48.49
C ALA A 2 -1.62 0.89 -47.11
N SER A 3 -1.10 0.13 -46.14
CA SER A 3 -1.53 0.21 -44.75
C SER A 3 -0.40 0.80 -43.89
N MET A 4 -0.76 1.65 -42.93
CA MET A 4 0.18 2.26 -42.01
C MET A 4 -0.20 1.87 -40.58
N ILE A 5 0.78 1.35 -39.82
CA ILE A 5 0.59 0.93 -38.43
C ILE A 5 0.88 2.12 -37.52
N LEU A 6 -0.17 2.72 -36.94
CA LEU A 6 -0.06 3.78 -35.95
C LEU A 6 0.24 3.19 -34.56
N LYS A 7 1.47 3.36 -34.08
CA LYS A 7 1.82 3.08 -32.67
C LYS A 7 1.51 4.32 -31.82
N ILE A 8 0.34 4.32 -31.18
CA ILE A 8 -0.03 5.34 -30.19
C ILE A 8 0.70 5.03 -28.87
N ARG A 9 1.58 5.94 -28.43
CA ARG A 9 2.32 5.81 -27.18
C ARG A 9 1.58 6.61 -26.10
N PHE A 10 0.83 5.92 -25.25
CA PHE A 10 0.14 6.58 -24.13
C PHE A 10 1.17 7.15 -23.14
N PRO A 11 1.08 8.43 -22.74
CA PRO A 11 1.95 8.98 -21.72
C PRO A 11 1.70 8.24 -20.39
N LYS A 12 2.78 7.82 -19.73
CA LYS A 12 2.69 7.18 -18.41
C LYS A 12 1.97 8.13 -17.46
N ALA A 13 0.88 7.66 -16.85
CA ALA A 13 0.10 8.44 -15.89
C ALA A 13 1.03 9.02 -14.82
N ARG A 14 1.09 10.35 -14.72
CA ARG A 14 1.88 11.03 -13.71
C ARG A 14 1.22 10.74 -12.36
N VAL A 15 1.89 10.00 -11.49
CA VAL A 15 1.40 9.70 -10.14
C VAL A 15 1.29 11.03 -9.40
N GLN A 16 0.08 11.58 -9.33
CA GLN A 16 -0.20 12.78 -8.55
C GLN A 16 -0.28 12.34 -7.09
N LYS A 17 0.66 12.81 -6.27
CA LYS A 17 0.59 12.61 -4.82
C LYS A 17 -0.55 13.48 -4.29
N LEU A 18 -1.56 12.84 -3.69
CA LEU A 18 -2.67 13.51 -3.03
C LEU A 18 -2.36 13.62 -1.54
N ASN A 19 -2.22 14.84 -1.03
CA ASN A 19 -2.17 15.09 0.40
C ASN A 19 -3.61 15.29 0.89
N ILE A 20 -4.04 14.48 1.85
CA ILE A 20 -5.35 14.58 2.47
C ILE A 20 -5.13 15.02 3.91
N GLU A 21 -5.65 16.20 4.25
CA GLU A 21 -5.68 16.68 5.62
C GLU A 21 -6.99 16.24 6.27
N LEU A 22 -6.89 15.59 7.43
CA LEU A 22 -8.05 15.06 8.17
C LEU A 22 -8.02 15.61 9.59
N ASP A 23 -9.20 15.93 10.12
CA ASP A 23 -9.35 16.22 11.54
C ASP A 23 -9.11 14.93 12.37
N LYS A 24 -8.81 15.11 13.66
CA LYS A 24 -8.50 14.00 14.57
C LYS A 24 -9.61 12.95 14.61
N PHE A 25 -10.87 13.37 14.69
CA PHE A 25 -12.01 12.46 14.81
C PHE A 25 -12.30 11.74 13.50
N ALA A 26 -12.16 12.42 12.36
CA ALA A 26 -12.27 11.81 11.04
C ALA A 26 -11.19 10.76 10.83
N PHE A 27 -9.96 11.03 11.27
CA PHE A 27 -8.87 10.06 11.22
C PHE A 27 -9.16 8.83 12.09
N GLU A 28 -9.60 9.03 13.34
CA GLU A 28 -9.95 7.92 14.23
C GLU A 28 -11.08 7.04 13.66
N ARG A 29 -12.12 7.64 13.07
CA ARG A 29 -13.19 6.88 12.39
C ARG A 29 -12.69 6.10 11.19
N LEU A 30 -11.76 6.68 10.42
CA LEU A 30 -11.14 6.01 9.28
C LEU A 30 -10.29 4.82 9.75
N ALA A 31 -9.45 5.01 10.76
CA ALA A 31 -8.65 3.96 11.37
C ALA A 31 -9.53 2.83 11.96
N ALA A 32 -10.65 3.18 12.58
CA ALA A 32 -11.65 2.21 13.05
C ALA A 32 -12.26 1.44 11.89
N SER A 33 -12.60 2.10 10.79
CA SER A 33 -13.13 1.46 9.57
C SER A 33 -12.14 0.46 8.97
N PHE A 34 -10.84 0.73 9.07
CA PHE A 34 -9.78 -0.19 8.66
C PHE A 34 -9.48 -1.29 9.70
N GLY A 35 -10.12 -1.28 10.87
CA GLY A 35 -9.93 -2.28 11.92
C GLY A 35 -8.58 -2.16 12.64
N PHE A 36 -7.93 -1.00 12.60
CA PHE A 36 -6.60 -0.81 13.20
C PHE A 36 -6.59 -0.92 14.73
N PHE A 37 -7.77 -0.88 15.37
CA PHE A 37 -7.93 -1.05 16.81
C PHE A 37 -8.28 -2.49 17.22
N ASN A 38 -8.37 -3.43 16.27
CA ASN A 38 -8.66 -4.83 16.60
C ASN A 38 -7.50 -5.42 17.43
N PRO A 39 -7.77 -6.05 18.60
CA PRO A 39 -6.74 -6.70 19.41
C PRO A 39 -5.84 -7.67 18.64
N GLU A 40 -6.38 -8.42 17.68
CA GLU A 40 -5.59 -9.33 16.84
C GLU A 40 -4.65 -8.59 15.89
N PHE A 41 -5.09 -7.43 15.38
CA PHE A 41 -4.25 -6.57 14.56
C PHE A 41 -3.10 -5.96 15.37
N ILE A 42 -3.38 -5.48 16.59
CA ILE A 42 -2.33 -4.96 17.49
C ILE A 42 -1.31 -6.05 17.82
N LYS A 43 -1.76 -7.29 18.11
CA LYS A 43 -0.87 -8.44 18.31
C LYS A 43 -0.01 -8.71 17.08
N SER A 44 -0.60 -8.62 15.88
CA SER A 44 0.12 -8.79 14.61
C SER A 44 1.23 -7.73 14.44
N ILE A 45 0.95 -6.47 14.75
CA ILE A 45 1.96 -5.39 14.71
C ILE A 45 3.12 -5.70 15.64
N HIS A 46 2.86 -6.09 16.89
CA HIS A 46 3.93 -6.42 17.83
C HIS A 46 4.78 -7.63 17.38
N ARG A 47 4.17 -8.61 16.70
CA ARG A 47 4.93 -9.71 16.08
C ARG A 47 5.81 -9.19 14.94
N ALA A 48 5.26 -8.38 14.07
CA ALA A 48 5.99 -7.77 12.96
C ALA A 48 7.16 -6.89 13.44
N GLU A 49 6.97 -6.11 14.51
CA GLU A 49 8.02 -5.29 15.14
C GLU A 49 9.15 -6.16 15.70
N LYS A 50 8.81 -7.26 16.40
CA LYS A 50 9.79 -8.25 16.86
C LYS A 50 10.55 -8.89 15.70
N ASP A 51 9.86 -9.22 14.61
CA ASP A 51 10.49 -9.80 13.42
C ASP A 51 11.40 -8.82 12.71
N TYR A 52 11.01 -7.54 12.63
CA TYR A 52 11.83 -6.47 12.07
C TYR A 52 13.11 -6.25 12.89
N THR A 53 12.98 -6.12 14.22
CA THR A 53 14.13 -5.91 15.11
C THR A 53 15.07 -7.12 15.17
N ALA A 54 14.53 -8.34 15.03
CA ALA A 54 15.32 -9.56 14.91
C ALA A 54 15.92 -9.79 13.51
N GLY A 55 15.67 -8.90 12.53
CA GLY A 55 16.16 -9.03 11.16
C GLY A 55 15.48 -10.13 10.34
N ARG A 56 14.35 -10.67 10.81
CA ARG A 56 13.54 -11.70 10.13
C ARG A 56 12.63 -11.10 9.06
N VAL A 57 13.19 -10.22 8.23
CA VAL A 57 12.47 -9.53 7.15
C VAL A 57 13.06 -9.88 5.81
N THR A 58 12.19 -10.18 4.85
CA THR A 58 12.56 -10.50 3.48
C THR A 58 12.04 -9.43 2.53
N LYS A 59 12.88 -9.00 1.58
CA LYS A 59 12.47 -8.03 0.58
C LYS A 59 11.74 -8.76 -0.55
N ILE A 60 10.44 -8.53 -0.65
CA ILE A 60 9.65 -8.97 -1.80
C ILE A 60 9.73 -7.92 -2.92
N ARG A 61 9.77 -8.37 -4.18
CA ARG A 61 9.76 -7.46 -5.34
C ARG A 61 8.34 -7.12 -5.75
N SER A 62 7.39 -8.03 -5.50
CA SER A 62 5.98 -7.85 -5.79
C SER A 62 5.10 -8.57 -4.77
N LEU A 63 3.82 -8.18 -4.70
CA LEU A 63 2.82 -8.88 -3.89
C LEU A 63 2.58 -10.34 -4.34
N ARG A 64 2.98 -10.71 -5.57
CA ARG A 64 2.91 -12.11 -6.03
C ARG A 64 3.94 -13.01 -5.35
N ASP A 65 4.95 -12.41 -4.72
CA ASP A 65 6.02 -13.15 -4.04
C ASP A 65 5.60 -13.56 -2.62
N LEU A 66 4.47 -13.05 -2.12
CA LEU A 66 3.80 -13.54 -0.91
C LEU A 66 3.07 -14.84 -1.27
N LYS A 67 3.62 -15.97 -0.83
CA LYS A 67 2.95 -17.28 -0.86
C LYS A 67 2.08 -17.48 0.37
#